data_AF-A0A2W6D7C9-F1
#
_entry.id   AF-A0A2W6D7C9-F1
#
_cell.length_a   1.000
_cell.length_b   1.000
_cell.length_c   1.000
_cell.angle_alpha   90.00
_cell.angle_beta   90.00
_cell.angle_gamma   90.00
#
_symmetry.space_group_name_H-M   'P 1'
#
loop_
_entity.id
_entity.type
_entity.pdbx_description
1 polymer ?
#
loop_
_entity_poly.entity_id
_entity_poly.type
_entity_poly.pdbx_seq_one_letter_code
_entity_poly.pdbx_strand_id
1 'polypeptide(L)'
;MTTDTKKVTTKHPALLKVAEQRSADVQLRVADAITAFAGSMKFVYVHVVLFALWMLVFEKSPWPTLTLVVSLEAIFLSTFVMIGQNRQAKYQQAKADHDFVVNEQELHVNTDLTKLVHQLTTEIHARLVTPPK
;
A
#
# COMPACT_ATOMS: atom_id res chain seq x y z
N MET A 1 -23.90 -62.07 4.26
CA MET A 1 -22.77 -61.53 3.47
C MET A 1 -22.96 -60.02 3.36
N THR A 2 -22.06 -59.31 4.01
CA THR A 2 -21.82 -57.85 4.12
C THR A 2 -22.57 -56.90 3.18
N THR A 3 -23.35 -55.99 3.75
CA THR A 3 -23.82 -54.74 3.14
C THR A 3 -22.68 -53.74 3.00
N ASP A 4 -22.24 -53.50 1.77
CA ASP A 4 -21.26 -52.47 1.41
C ASP A 4 -21.89 -51.07 1.48
N THR A 5 -21.50 -50.29 2.49
CA THR A 5 -22.02 -48.93 2.71
C THR A 5 -21.09 -47.94 1.99
N LYS A 6 -21.38 -47.68 0.72
CA LYS A 6 -20.67 -46.70 -0.11
C LYS A 6 -20.85 -45.29 0.49
N LYS A 7 -19.85 -44.80 1.24
CA LYS A 7 -19.76 -43.41 1.70
C LYS A 7 -19.62 -42.47 0.50
N VAL A 8 -20.74 -41.95 0.01
CA VAL A 8 -20.77 -40.84 -0.95
C VAL A 8 -20.30 -39.58 -0.21
N THR A 9 -19.02 -39.26 -0.36
CA THR A 9 -18.44 -38.01 0.18
C THR A 9 -18.74 -36.89 -0.82
N THR A 10 -19.97 -36.40 -0.83
CA THR A 10 -20.33 -35.16 -1.52
C THR A 10 -19.75 -33.98 -0.75
N LYS A 11 -18.54 -33.54 -1.13
CA LYS A 11 -17.98 -32.27 -0.62
C LYS A 11 -18.94 -31.13 -1.01
N HIS A 12 -19.66 -30.60 -0.01
CA HIS A 12 -20.65 -29.56 -0.18
C HIS A 12 -20.02 -28.33 -0.87
N PRO A 13 -20.60 -27.77 -1.95
CA PRO A 13 -19.98 -26.70 -2.75
C PRO A 13 -19.71 -25.41 -1.95
N ALA A 14 -20.42 -25.22 -0.84
CA ALA A 14 -20.17 -24.13 0.10
C ALA A 14 -18.83 -24.24 0.83
N LEU A 15 -18.36 -25.46 1.12
CA LEU A 15 -17.06 -25.68 1.77
C LEU A 15 -15.90 -25.41 0.79
N LEU A 16 -16.12 -25.66 -0.50
CA LEU A 16 -15.16 -25.32 -1.55
C LEU A 16 -15.03 -23.79 -1.70
N LYS A 17 -16.15 -23.06 -1.70
CA LYS A 17 -16.12 -21.58 -1.75
C LYS A 17 -15.47 -20.94 -0.53
N VAL A 18 -15.71 -21.47 0.67
CA VAL A 18 -15.07 -20.95 1.90
C VAL A 18 -13.58 -21.31 1.95
N ALA A 19 -13.19 -22.50 1.48
CA ALA A 19 -11.78 -22.87 1.34
C ALA A 19 -11.07 -22.01 0.28
N GLU A 20 -11.73 -21.72 -0.84
CA GLU A 20 -11.26 -20.84 -1.90
C GLU A 20 -11.10 -19.40 -1.39
N GLN A 21 -12.11 -18.86 -0.69
CA GLN A 21 -12.04 -17.55 -0.04
C GLN A 21 -10.91 -17.47 1.00
N ARG A 22 -10.73 -18.51 1.84
CA ARG A 22 -9.60 -18.56 2.77
C ARG A 22 -8.25 -18.64 2.06
N SER A 23 -8.17 -19.40 0.96
CA SER A 23 -6.95 -19.46 0.16
C SER A 23 -6.63 -18.13 -0.51
N ALA A 24 -7.65 -17.42 -1.00
CA ALA A 24 -7.53 -16.09 -1.56
C ALA A 24 -7.10 -15.08 -0.51
N ASP A 25 -7.62 -15.16 0.72
CA ASP A 25 -7.24 -14.28 1.83
C ASP A 25 -5.79 -14.52 2.29
N VAL A 26 -5.34 -15.78 2.34
CA VAL A 26 -3.93 -16.11 2.63
C VAL A 26 -3.01 -15.67 1.48
N GLN A 27 -3.37 -15.94 0.22
CA GLN A 27 -2.60 -15.49 -0.93
C GLN A 27 -2.52 -13.97 -1.00
N LEU A 28 -3.62 -13.27 -0.72
CA LEU A 28 -3.67 -11.81 -0.69
C LEU A 28 -2.80 -11.27 0.45
N ARG A 29 -2.84 -11.88 1.65
CA ARG A 29 -1.96 -11.50 2.77
C ARG A 29 -0.49 -11.75 2.48
N VAL A 30 -0.15 -12.86 1.82
CA VAL A 30 1.23 -13.16 1.41
C VAL A 30 1.68 -12.18 0.32
N ALA A 31 0.84 -11.91 -0.68
CA ALA A 31 1.11 -10.91 -1.70
C ALA A 31 1.31 -9.52 -1.09
N ASP A 32 0.49 -9.16 -0.09
CA ASP A 32 0.60 -7.92 0.67
C ASP A 32 1.89 -7.84 1.48
N ALA A 33 2.29 -8.93 2.12
CA ALA A 33 3.53 -9.01 2.88
C ALA A 33 4.77 -8.92 1.97
N ILE A 34 4.77 -9.63 0.84
CA ILE A 34 5.84 -9.56 -0.16
C ILE A 34 5.92 -8.16 -0.75
N THR A 35 4.77 -7.56 -1.08
CA THR A 35 4.67 -6.18 -1.57
C THR A 35 5.26 -5.18 -0.57
N ALA A 36 4.87 -5.28 0.70
CA ALA A 36 5.39 -4.40 1.76
C ALA A 36 6.89 -4.60 2.02
N PHE A 37 7.37 -5.85 1.90
CA PHE A 37 8.77 -6.20 2.06
C PHE A 37 9.62 -5.68 0.88
N ALA A 38 9.17 -5.87 -0.36
CA ALA A 38 9.85 -5.42 -1.56
C ALA A 38 9.96 -3.89 -1.65
N GLY A 39 8.97 -3.15 -1.12
CA GLY A 39 9.02 -1.69 -1.04
C GLY A 39 9.89 -1.11 0.09
N SER A 40 10.55 -1.95 0.91
CA SER A 40 11.30 -1.51 2.09
C SER A 40 12.81 -1.49 1.86
N MET A 41 13.52 -0.51 2.45
CA MET A 41 14.99 -0.46 2.47
C MET A 41 15.64 -1.72 3.07
N LYS A 42 14.93 -2.46 3.91
CA LYS A 42 15.41 -3.72 4.50
C LYS A 42 15.69 -4.80 3.44
N PHE A 43 14.91 -4.84 2.35
CA PHE A 43 15.11 -5.80 1.27
C PHE A 43 16.47 -5.61 0.60
N VAL A 44 16.85 -4.36 0.33
CA VAL A 44 18.13 -4.01 -0.30
C VAL A 44 19.30 -4.49 0.57
N TYR A 45 19.27 -4.25 1.88
CA TYR A 45 20.33 -4.70 2.78
C TYR A 45 20.46 -6.23 2.82
N VAL A 46 19.34 -6.95 2.91
CA VAL A 46 19.36 -8.43 2.87
C VAL A 46 19.94 -8.93 1.55
N HIS A 47 19.54 -8.32 0.43
CA HIS A 47 20.00 -8.72 -0.90
C HIS A 47 21.50 -8.49 -1.09
N VAL A 48 22.01 -7.34 -0.65
CA VAL A 48 23.45 -7.02 -0.68
C VAL A 48 24.26 -7.98 0.19
N VAL A 49 23.80 -8.27 1.42
CA VAL A 49 24.48 -9.22 2.31
C VAL A 49 24.48 -10.63 1.73
N LEU A 50 23.35 -11.06 1.16
CA LEU A 50 23.24 -12.37 0.52
C LEU A 50 24.16 -12.48 -0.69
N PHE A 51 24.20 -11.47 -1.56
CA PHE A 51 25.13 -11.43 -2.70
C PHE A 51 26.60 -11.42 -2.26
N ALA A 52 26.94 -10.61 -1.26
CA ALA A 52 28.30 -10.55 -0.72
C ALA A 52 28.73 -11.89 -0.10
N LEU A 53 27.85 -12.52 0.68
CA LEU A 53 28.09 -13.83 1.28
C LEU A 53 28.23 -14.90 0.20
N TRP A 54 27.37 -14.88 -0.81
CA TRP A 54 27.40 -15.83 -1.91
C TRP A 54 28.70 -15.72 -2.72
N MET A 55 29.11 -14.52 -3.12
CA MET A 55 30.36 -14.29 -3.86
C MET A 55 31.59 -14.82 -3.11
N LEU A 56 31.59 -14.75 -1.77
CA LEU A 56 32.70 -15.24 -0.96
C LEU A 56 32.72 -16.78 -0.82
N VAL A 57 31.57 -17.45 -0.94
CA VAL A 57 31.43 -18.89 -0.63
C VAL A 57 31.37 -19.76 -1.88
N PHE A 58 30.74 -19.29 -2.97
CA PHE A 58 30.36 -20.13 -4.11
C PHE A 58 31.14 -19.88 -5.41
N GLU A 59 32.06 -18.90 -5.45
CA GLU A 59 32.82 -18.57 -6.66
C GLU A 59 33.97 -19.58 -6.89
N LYS A 60 33.70 -20.66 -7.63
CA LYS A 60 34.72 -21.64 -8.07
C LYS A 60 34.80 -21.89 -9.58
N SER A 61 33.81 -21.48 -10.38
CA SER A 61 33.86 -21.65 -11.85
C SER A 61 32.86 -20.72 -12.55
N PRO A 62 33.24 -19.94 -13.57
CA PRO A 62 32.56 -18.66 -13.70
C PRO A 62 31.90 -18.40 -15.08
N TRP A 63 30.82 -17.61 -15.04
CA TRP A 63 30.41 -16.54 -15.97
C TRP A 63 29.12 -16.59 -16.84
N PRO A 64 28.60 -17.69 -17.42
CA PRO A 64 27.39 -17.53 -18.27
C PRO A 64 26.06 -17.80 -17.56
N THR A 65 25.95 -18.90 -16.81
CA THR A 65 24.66 -19.38 -16.29
C THR A 65 24.19 -18.59 -15.07
N LEU A 66 25.10 -18.16 -14.20
CA LEU A 66 24.78 -17.35 -13.02
C LEU A 66 24.18 -16.00 -13.39
N THR A 67 24.82 -15.29 -14.31
CA THR A 67 24.38 -13.97 -14.78
C THR A 67 23.02 -14.05 -15.50
N LEU A 68 22.74 -15.17 -16.15
CA LEU A 68 21.46 -15.43 -16.80
C LEU A 68 20.34 -15.68 -15.79
N VAL A 69 20.62 -16.45 -14.72
CA VAL A 69 19.65 -16.68 -13.62
C VAL A 69 19.42 -15.40 -12.82
N VAL A 70 20.48 -14.65 -12.49
CA VAL A 70 20.38 -13.37 -11.76
C VAL A 70 19.64 -12.32 -12.57
N SER A 71 19.86 -12.23 -13.88
CA SER A 71 19.10 -11.28 -14.71
C SER A 71 17.61 -11.63 -14.76
N LEU A 72 17.26 -12.92 -14.81
CA LEU A 72 15.87 -13.36 -14.69
C LEU A 72 15.27 -13.00 -13.32
N GLU A 73 15.99 -13.27 -12.22
CA GLU A 73 15.55 -12.86 -10.88
C GLU A 73 15.35 -11.35 -10.76
N ALA A 74 16.27 -10.56 -11.33
CA ALA A 74 16.17 -9.10 -11.29
C ALA A 74 14.91 -8.57 -12.00
N ILE A 75 14.49 -9.19 -13.11
CA ILE A 75 13.23 -8.84 -13.80
C ILE A 75 12.02 -9.14 -12.90
N PHE A 76 11.99 -10.31 -12.25
CA PHE A 76 10.95 -10.64 -11.28
C PHE A 76 10.92 -9.66 -10.12
N LEU A 77 12.06 -9.38 -9.51
CA LEU A 77 12.18 -8.43 -8.41
C LEU A 77 11.72 -7.03 -8.80
N SER A 78 12.13 -6.52 -9.97
CA SER A 78 11.69 -5.23 -10.48
C SER A 78 10.16 -5.19 -10.67
N THR A 79 9.58 -6.26 -11.20
CA THR A 79 8.13 -6.37 -11.39
C THR A 79 7.39 -6.40 -10.05
N PHE A 80 7.89 -7.16 -9.07
CA PHE A 80 7.32 -7.18 -7.72
C PHE A 80 7.44 -5.84 -7.00
N VAL A 81 8.59 -5.16 -7.13
CA VAL A 81 8.79 -3.80 -6.59
C VAL A 81 7.81 -2.82 -7.25
N MET A 82 7.65 -2.86 -8.57
CA MET A 82 6.72 -2.00 -9.31
C MET A 82 5.26 -2.26 -8.90
N ILE A 83 4.85 -3.51 -8.70
CA ILE A 83 3.54 -3.85 -8.15
C ILE A 83 3.36 -3.24 -6.76
N GLY A 84 4.39 -3.32 -5.92
CA GLY A 84 4.34 -2.75 -4.58
C GLY A 84 4.27 -1.22 -4.55
N GLN A 85 5.03 -0.57 -5.43
CA GLN A 85 4.98 0.87 -5.65
C GLN A 85 3.60 1.31 -6.16
N ASN A 86 3.05 0.63 -7.17
CA ASN A 86 1.72 0.94 -7.72
C ASN A 86 0.61 0.84 -6.66
N ARG A 87 0.73 -0.13 -5.74
CA ARG A 87 -0.21 -0.29 -4.64
C ARG A 87 -0.06 0.79 -3.57
N GLN A 88 1.17 1.11 -3.16
CA GLN A 88 1.40 2.24 -2.25
C GLN A 88 0.93 3.57 -2.86
N ALA A 89 1.14 3.78 -4.15
CA ALA A 89 0.67 4.97 -4.86
C ALA A 89 -0.86 5.10 -4.79
N LYS A 90 -1.62 4.00 -4.95
CA LYS A 90 -3.08 4.01 -4.77
C LYS A 90 -3.52 4.38 -3.35
N TYR A 91 -2.86 3.84 -2.33
CA TYR A 91 -3.19 4.21 -0.94
C TYR A 91 -2.84 5.67 -0.64
N GLN A 92 -1.69 6.14 -1.12
CA GLN A 92 -1.28 7.53 -0.96
C GLN A 92 -2.21 8.49 -1.69
N GLN A 93 -2.70 8.12 -2.87
CA GLN A 93 -3.66 8.90 -3.63
C GLN A 93 -5.01 8.99 -2.91
N ALA A 94 -5.55 7.86 -2.42
CA ALA A 94 -6.80 7.87 -1.64
C ALA A 94 -6.69 8.70 -0.36
N LYS A 95 -5.52 8.66 0.31
CA LYS A 95 -5.23 9.52 1.46
C LYS A 95 -5.17 11.00 1.06
N ALA A 96 -4.46 11.32 -0.03
CA ALA A 96 -4.34 12.69 -0.52
C ALA A 96 -5.68 13.29 -0.94
N ASP A 97 -6.56 12.49 -1.57
CA ASP A 97 -7.92 12.93 -1.94
C ASP A 97 -8.75 13.27 -0.71
N HIS A 98 -8.65 12.47 0.37
CA HIS A 98 -9.31 12.76 1.63
C HIS A 98 -8.75 14.03 2.30
N ASP A 99 -7.42 14.13 2.39
CA ASP A 99 -6.74 15.29 2.96
C ASP A 99 -7.06 16.58 2.17
N PHE A 100 -7.26 16.48 0.85
CA PHE A 100 -7.66 17.60 -0.01
C PHE A 100 -9.03 18.14 0.37
N VAL A 101 -10.04 17.28 0.53
CA VAL A 101 -11.41 17.70 0.88
C VAL A 101 -11.44 18.36 2.26
N VAL A 102 -10.70 17.81 3.23
CA VAL A 102 -10.62 18.38 4.57
C VAL A 102 -9.97 19.77 4.52
N ASN A 103 -8.84 19.90 3.82
CA ASN A 103 -8.15 21.18 3.68
C ASN A 103 -8.99 22.24 2.94
N GLU A 104 -9.74 21.84 1.91
CA GLU A 104 -10.65 22.75 1.20
C GLU A 104 -11.75 23.27 2.13
N GLN A 105 -12.35 22.39 2.93
CA GLN A 105 -13.37 22.76 3.91
C GLN A 105 -12.79 23.69 4.99
N GLU A 106 -11.59 23.39 5.50
CA GLU A 106 -10.89 24.25 6.46
C GLU A 106 -10.57 25.62 5.86
N LEU A 107 -10.16 25.69 4.60
CA LEU A 107 -9.88 26.95 3.92
C LEU A 107 -11.15 27.80 3.75
N HIS A 108 -12.26 27.18 3.39
CA HIS A 108 -13.57 27.85 3.32
C HIS A 108 -13.98 28.42 4.67
N VAL A 109 -13.91 27.61 5.74
CA VAL A 109 -14.27 28.04 7.09
C VAL A 109 -13.36 29.18 7.57
N ASN A 110 -12.05 29.08 7.36
CA ASN A 110 -11.10 30.15 7.72
C ASN A 110 -11.38 31.45 6.96
N THR A 111 -11.73 31.35 5.68
CA THR A 111 -12.09 32.51 4.86
C THR A 111 -13.36 33.17 5.39
N ASP A 112 -14.38 32.39 5.74
CA ASP A 112 -15.64 32.92 6.26
C ASP A 112 -15.48 33.51 7.67
N LEU A 113 -14.68 32.89 8.54
CA LEU A 113 -14.28 33.48 9.82
C LEU A 113 -13.57 34.82 9.62
N THR A 114 -12.66 34.92 8.65
CA THR A 114 -11.94 36.16 8.35
C THR A 114 -12.91 37.26 7.87
N LYS A 115 -13.87 36.92 7.01
CA LYS A 115 -14.92 37.85 6.57
C LYS A 115 -15.79 38.32 7.74
N LEU A 116 -16.20 37.42 8.61
CA LEU A 116 -17.00 37.74 9.80
C LEU A 116 -16.23 38.65 10.76
N VAL A 117 -14.96 38.36 11.03
CA VAL A 117 -14.09 39.21 11.85
C VAL A 117 -13.94 40.60 11.22
N HIS A 118 -13.72 40.68 9.90
CA HIS A 118 -13.65 41.94 9.19
C HIS A 118 -14.96 42.74 9.28
N GLN A 119 -16.11 42.09 9.10
CA GLN A 119 -17.43 42.71 9.25
C GLN A 119 -17.66 43.23 10.67
N LEU A 120 -17.41 42.40 11.70
CA LEU A 120 -17.53 42.79 13.10
C LEU A 120 -16.60 43.97 13.43
N THR A 121 -15.38 43.95 12.93
CA THR A 121 -14.41 45.04 13.14
C THR A 121 -14.90 46.34 12.49
N THR A 122 -15.48 46.26 11.28
CA THR A 122 -16.00 47.41 10.55
C THR A 122 -17.22 48.01 11.25
N GLU A 123 -18.15 47.18 11.71
CA GLU A 123 -19.31 47.59 12.51
C GLU A 123 -18.90 48.25 13.83
N ILE A 124 -17.94 47.68 14.55
CA ILE A 124 -17.39 48.26 15.78
C ILE A 124 -16.75 49.63 15.49
N HIS A 125 -15.93 49.73 14.43
CA HIS A 125 -15.30 50.98 14.04
C HIS A 125 -16.34 52.07 13.70
N ALA A 126 -17.36 51.71 12.92
CA ALA A 126 -18.44 52.64 12.56
C ALA A 126 -19.25 53.14 13.77
N ARG A 127 -19.42 52.30 14.80
CA ARG A 127 -20.15 52.67 16.02
C ARG A 127 -19.32 53.46 17.03
N LEU A 128 -18.01 53.23 17.09
CA LEU A 128 -17.10 53.89 18.04
C LEU A 128 -16.50 55.19 17.51
N VAL A 129 -16.35 55.34 16.19
CA VAL A 129 -15.87 56.57 15.55
C VAL A 129 -17.07 57.42 15.15
N THR A 130 -17.53 58.30 16.05
CA THR A 130 -18.44 59.39 15.68
C THR A 130 -17.82 60.22 14.55
N PRO A 131 -18.56 60.55 13.47
CA PRO A 131 -18.02 61.38 12.39
C PRO A 131 -17.58 62.74 12.94
N PRO A 132 -16.42 63.28 12.50
CA PRO A 132 -15.99 64.62 12.90
C PRO A 132 -17.04 65.65 12.44
N LYS A 133 -17.44 66.51 13.38
CA LYS A 133 -18.31 67.69 13.14
C LYS A 133 -17.69 68.65 12.14
#